data_AF-A0A2H6KCZ7-F1
#
_entry.id   AF-A0A2H6KCZ7-F1
#
_cell.length_a   1.000
_cell.length_b   1.000
_cell.length_c   1.000
_cell.angle_alpha   90.00
_cell.angle_beta   90.00
_cell.angle_gamma   90.00
#
_symmetry.space_group_name_H-M   'P 1'
#
loop_
_entity.id
_entity.type
_entity.pdbx_description
1 polymer ?
#
loop_
_entity_poly.entity_id
_entity_poly.type
_entity_poly.pdbx_seq_one_letter_code
_entity_poly.pdbx_strand_id
1 'polypeptide(L)'
;MSDLKFCPECNNILYAKPDAAKLQLIFLCRQCDYSRWADPSSISDNCVNRTTYHYQTKDDIIVSPLVIKDPTLGRTSHWKCARCGWNKAAFFQLPERVNDDAMMLVFVCCNQGCGYWVKQSYEEDMPVFNTSVTQAATHVEPGPTIEEDATIVDDMADLFGEE
;
A
#
# COMPACT_ATOMS: atom_id res chain seq x y z
N MET A 1 19.33 1.68 0.80
CA MET A 1 19.04 0.25 1.07
C MET A 1 20.34 -0.40 1.49
N SER A 2 20.32 -1.31 2.47
CA SER A 2 21.48 -2.13 2.81
C SER A 2 21.42 -3.39 1.95
N ASP A 3 22.37 -3.56 1.03
CA ASP A 3 22.37 -4.68 0.10
C ASP A 3 23.04 -5.92 0.69
N LEU A 4 22.49 -7.11 0.40
CA LEU A 4 23.12 -8.39 0.73
C LEU A 4 24.42 -8.57 -0.05
N LYS A 5 25.47 -9.03 0.63
CA LYS A 5 26.79 -9.25 0.04
C LYS A 5 27.09 -10.74 -0.01
N PHE A 6 27.58 -11.20 -1.15
CA PHE A 6 27.88 -12.62 -1.41
C PHE A 6 29.37 -12.86 -1.51
N CYS A 7 29.79 -14.07 -1.11
CA CYS A 7 31.15 -14.55 -1.26
C CYS A 7 31.44 -14.85 -2.75
N PRO A 8 32.56 -14.37 -3.32
CA PRO A 8 32.91 -14.66 -4.71
C PRO A 8 33.28 -16.13 -4.95
N GLU A 9 33.76 -16.84 -3.92
CA GLU A 9 34.24 -18.22 -4.05
C GLU A 9 33.09 -19.25 -4.01
N CYS A 10 32.17 -19.12 -3.05
CA CYS A 10 31.14 -20.12 -2.78
C CYS A 10 29.70 -19.58 -2.87
N ASN A 11 29.53 -18.32 -3.28
CA ASN A 11 28.23 -17.65 -3.42
C ASN A 11 27.31 -17.70 -2.17
N ASN A 12 27.90 -17.90 -0.99
CA ASN A 12 27.21 -17.83 0.29
C ASN A 12 27.12 -16.38 0.78
N ILE A 13 26.09 -16.09 1.58
CA ILE A 13 25.91 -14.77 2.19
C ILE A 13 27.08 -14.50 3.17
N LEU A 14 27.63 -13.29 3.09
CA LEU A 14 28.66 -12.82 4.03
C LEU A 14 28.02 -12.28 5.31
N TYR A 15 28.61 -12.62 6.45
CA TYR A 15 28.17 -12.17 7.76
C TYR A 15 29.00 -10.99 8.23
N ALA A 16 28.33 -9.97 8.77
CA ALA A 16 28.95 -8.81 9.36
C ALA A 16 29.49 -9.15 10.76
N LYS A 17 30.74 -8.78 11.05
CA LYS A 17 31.40 -8.90 12.35
C LYS A 17 32.21 -7.62 12.62
N PRO A 18 32.22 -7.09 13.85
CA PRO A 18 33.10 -5.97 14.19
C PRO A 18 34.54 -6.44 14.42
N ASP A 19 35.52 -5.71 13.90
CA ASP A 19 36.92 -5.82 14.30
C ASP A 19 37.24 -4.75 15.35
N ALA A 20 37.48 -5.17 16.60
CA ALA A 20 37.74 -4.29 17.73
C ALA A 20 39.09 -3.55 17.62
N ALA A 21 40.06 -4.10 16.88
CA ALA A 21 41.39 -3.50 16.78
C ALA A 21 41.41 -2.31 15.80
N LYS A 22 40.70 -2.44 14.68
CA LYS A 22 40.63 -1.40 13.63
C LYS A 22 39.37 -0.53 13.72
N LEU A 23 38.45 -0.86 14.62
CA LEU A 23 37.13 -0.21 14.74
C LEU A 23 36.38 -0.17 13.39
N GLN A 24 36.49 -1.26 12.64
CA GLN A 24 35.95 -1.36 11.28
C GLN A 24 35.12 -2.62 11.12
N LEU A 25 34.10 -2.56 10.27
CA LEU A 25 33.25 -3.70 9.97
C LEU A 25 33.96 -4.66 9.01
N ILE A 26 33.91 -5.95 9.30
CA ILE A 26 34.39 -7.03 8.42
C ILE A 26 33.24 -7.94 8.02
N PHE A 27 33.21 -8.32 6.74
CA PHE A 27 32.28 -9.29 6.17
C PHE A 27 33.02 -10.61 5.96
N LEU A 28 32.54 -11.68 6.58
CA LEU A 28 33.18 -13.00 6.54
C LEU A 28 32.23 -14.08 6.02
N CYS A 29 32.78 -15.03 5.27
CA CYS A 29 32.07 -16.25 4.92
C CYS A 29 32.19 -17.28 6.05
N ARG A 30 31.17 -18.12 6.26
CA ARG A 30 31.22 -19.23 7.23
C ARG A 30 31.75 -20.53 6.64
N GLN A 31 31.69 -20.67 5.32
CA GLN A 31 32.01 -21.92 4.62
C GLN A 31 33.44 -21.95 4.06
N CYS A 32 34.07 -20.78 3.91
CA CYS A 32 35.43 -20.64 3.40
C CYS A 32 36.12 -19.47 4.11
N ASP A 33 37.44 -19.35 3.94
CA ASP A 33 38.27 -18.33 4.60
C ASP A 33 38.19 -16.94 3.95
N TYR A 34 37.22 -16.71 3.07
CA TYR A 34 37.01 -15.41 2.44
C TYR A 34 36.50 -14.39 3.46
N SER A 35 37.18 -13.26 3.53
CA SER A 35 36.75 -12.10 4.29
C SER A 35 37.09 -10.81 3.54
N ARG A 36 36.28 -9.77 3.75
CA ARG A 36 36.50 -8.42 3.21
C ARG A 36 36.18 -7.37 4.25
N TRP A 37 36.93 -6.27 4.27
CA TRP A 37 36.59 -5.10 5.07
C TRP A 37 35.51 -4.27 4.39
N ALA A 38 34.62 -3.65 5.17
CA ALA A 38 33.69 -2.64 4.68
C ALA A 38 34.46 -1.36 4.34
N ASP A 39 34.06 -0.63 3.30
CA ASP A 39 34.65 0.67 2.99
C ASP A 39 34.24 1.70 4.06
N PRO A 40 35.19 2.34 4.78
CA PRO A 40 34.86 3.34 5.80
C PRO A 40 34.10 4.56 5.27
N SER A 41 34.26 4.89 3.98
CA SER A 41 33.62 6.04 3.35
C SER A 41 32.19 5.78 2.88
N SER A 42 31.80 4.50 2.77
CA SER A 42 30.51 4.11 2.19
C SER A 42 29.45 3.85 3.27
N ILE A 43 28.40 4.66 3.26
CA ILE A 43 27.27 4.51 4.20
C ILE A 43 26.52 3.18 3.98
N SER A 44 26.40 2.72 2.73
CA SER A 44 25.69 1.46 2.42
C SER A 44 26.42 0.23 2.93
N ASP A 45 27.76 0.26 2.93
CA ASP A 45 28.58 -0.88 3.38
C ASP A 45 28.73 -0.91 4.91
N ASN A 46 28.63 0.22 5.59
CA ASN A 46 28.66 0.30 7.06
C ASN A 46 27.28 0.11 7.72
N CYS A 47 26.20 0.05 6.94
CA CYS A 47 24.85 -0.19 7.43
C CYS A 47 24.51 -1.69 7.37
N VAL A 48 24.54 -2.38 8.52
CA VAL A 48 24.27 -3.83 8.59
C VAL A 48 22.79 -4.16 8.42
N ASN A 49 21.92 -3.38 9.08
CA ASN A 49 20.48 -3.56 9.00
C ASN A 49 19.80 -2.19 9.04
N ARG A 50 18.80 -2.00 8.17
CA ARG A 50 17.95 -0.81 8.14
C ARG A 50 16.49 -1.22 7.99
N THR A 51 15.77 -1.22 9.10
CA THR A 51 14.31 -1.29 9.08
C THR A 51 13.77 0.09 8.76
N THR A 52 13.01 0.22 7.67
CA THR A 52 12.35 1.48 7.31
C THR A 52 10.86 1.34 7.58
N TYR A 53 10.34 2.16 8.50
CA TYR A 53 8.91 2.22 8.78
C TYR A 53 8.29 3.24 7.84
N HIS A 54 7.49 2.76 6.89
CA HIS A 54 6.66 3.60 6.04
C HIS A 54 5.23 3.53 6.58
N TYR A 55 4.75 4.64 7.15
CA TYR A 55 3.37 4.75 7.65
C TYR A 55 2.37 5.04 6.52
N GLN A 56 2.83 5.74 5.48
CA GLN A 56 2.15 5.79 4.19
C GLN A 56 2.67 4.61 3.39
N THR A 57 1.81 3.63 3.16
CA THR A 57 2.07 2.46 2.32
C THR A 57 2.48 2.95 0.93
N LYS A 58 3.80 3.07 0.71
CA LYS A 58 4.33 3.03 -0.64
C LYS A 58 4.16 1.59 -1.09
N ASP A 59 2.98 1.28 -1.61
CA ASP A 59 2.76 -0.03 -2.17
C ASP A 59 3.71 -0.18 -3.35
N ASP A 60 4.77 -0.95 -3.17
CA ASP A 60 5.57 -1.48 -4.26
C ASP A 60 4.72 -2.54 -4.98
N ILE A 61 3.64 -2.09 -5.63
CA ILE A 61 2.78 -2.96 -6.42
C ILE A 61 3.51 -3.23 -7.71
N ILE A 62 3.85 -4.49 -7.88
CA ILE A 62 4.37 -4.98 -9.14
C ILE A 62 3.17 -5.50 -9.94
N VAL A 63 2.63 -4.64 -10.80
CA VAL A 63 1.57 -5.05 -11.74
C VAL A 63 2.21 -5.85 -12.87
N SER A 64 1.89 -7.14 -12.94
CA SER A 64 2.34 -7.98 -14.06
C SER A 64 1.66 -7.54 -15.38
N PRO A 65 2.39 -7.49 -16.51
CA PRO A 65 1.79 -7.18 -17.80
C PRO A 65 0.79 -8.25 -18.28
N LEU A 66 0.79 -9.45 -17.66
CA LEU A 66 -0.12 -10.54 -17.99
C LEU A 66 -1.50 -10.41 -17.33
N VAL A 67 -1.67 -9.47 -16.39
CA VAL A 67 -2.94 -9.20 -15.68
C VAL A 67 -4.10 -8.98 -16.66
N ILE A 68 -3.85 -8.37 -17.82
CA ILE A 68 -4.86 -8.11 -18.85
C ILE A 68 -5.49 -9.41 -19.42
N LYS A 69 -4.73 -10.51 -19.42
CA LYS A 69 -5.15 -11.80 -19.95
C LYS A 69 -5.99 -12.61 -18.96
N ASP A 70 -6.07 -12.19 -17.71
CA ASP A 70 -6.85 -12.88 -16.69
C ASP A 70 -8.35 -12.71 -16.98
N PRO A 71 -9.10 -13.79 -17.26
CA PRO A 71 -10.53 -13.69 -17.52
C PRO A 71 -11.35 -13.40 -16.26
N THR A 72 -10.80 -13.61 -15.07
CA THR A 72 -11.49 -13.45 -13.78
C THR A 72 -11.57 -12.00 -13.32
N LEU A 73 -10.70 -11.13 -13.86
CA LEU A 73 -10.69 -9.72 -13.52
C LEU A 73 -11.82 -8.94 -14.18
N GLY A 74 -12.41 -8.04 -13.40
CA GLY A 74 -13.39 -7.08 -13.88
C GLY A 74 -12.80 -6.14 -14.93
N ARG A 75 -13.60 -5.76 -15.92
CA ARG A 75 -13.22 -4.85 -17.01
C ARG A 75 -14.20 -3.69 -17.10
N THR A 76 -13.68 -2.49 -17.32
CA THR A 76 -14.47 -1.28 -17.55
C THR A 76 -14.13 -0.65 -18.90
N SER A 77 -15.14 -0.10 -19.57
CA SER A 77 -15.01 0.69 -20.80
C SER A 77 -15.03 2.21 -20.56
N HIS A 78 -15.24 2.63 -19.31
CA HIS A 78 -15.40 4.04 -18.93
C HIS A 78 -14.08 4.71 -18.52
N TRP A 79 -12.99 3.94 -18.48
CA TRP A 79 -11.66 4.44 -18.15
C TRP A 79 -10.84 4.67 -19.43
N LYS A 80 -10.19 5.84 -19.53
CA LYS A 80 -9.34 6.19 -20.67
C LYS A 80 -7.87 6.20 -20.26
N CYS A 81 -7.04 5.44 -20.97
CA CYS A 81 -5.62 5.40 -20.71
C CYS A 81 -4.93 6.73 -21.04
N ALA A 82 -4.21 7.31 -20.08
CA ALA A 82 -3.41 8.53 -20.31
C ALA A 82 -2.27 8.35 -21.33
N ARG A 83 -1.78 7.11 -21.52
CA ARG A 83 -0.66 6.81 -22.44
C ARG A 83 -1.10 6.56 -23.88
N CYS A 84 -2.14 5.76 -24.08
CA CYS A 84 -2.55 5.31 -25.43
C CYS A 84 -3.97 5.70 -25.83
N GLY A 85 -4.75 6.32 -24.94
CA GLY A 85 -6.13 6.72 -25.22
C GLY A 85 -7.11 5.57 -25.37
N TRP A 86 -6.71 4.32 -25.09
CA TRP A 86 -7.60 3.17 -25.14
C TRP A 86 -8.60 3.21 -23.98
N ASN A 87 -9.85 2.83 -24.28
CA ASN A 87 -10.98 2.99 -23.34
C ASN A 87 -11.28 1.73 -22.52
N LYS A 88 -10.45 0.66 -22.60
CA LYS A 88 -10.66 -0.56 -21.80
C LYS A 88 -9.55 -0.73 -20.77
N ALA A 89 -9.95 -0.90 -19.51
CA ALA A 89 -9.06 -1.31 -18.43
C ALA A 89 -9.59 -2.54 -17.71
N ALA A 90 -8.67 -3.39 -17.25
CA ALA A 90 -8.91 -4.38 -16.23
C ALA A 90 -8.64 -3.73 -14.87
N PHE A 91 -9.42 -4.09 -13.85
CA PHE A 91 -9.21 -3.56 -12.50
C PHE A 91 -9.22 -4.67 -11.46
N PHE A 92 -8.49 -4.45 -10.37
CA PHE A 92 -8.46 -5.33 -9.21
C PHE A 92 -8.23 -4.51 -7.94
N GLN A 93 -8.68 -5.05 -6.81
CA GLN A 93 -8.43 -4.47 -5.49
C GLN A 93 -7.08 -4.96 -4.96
N LEU A 94 -6.37 -4.06 -4.30
CA LEU A 94 -5.14 -4.44 -3.60
C LEU A 94 -5.48 -5.27 -2.36
N PRO A 95 -4.71 -6.34 -2.06
CA PRO A 95 -4.97 -7.21 -0.92
C PRO A 95 -4.62 -6.57 0.44
N GLU A 96 -4.48 -5.24 0.52
CA GLU A 96 -3.99 -4.58 1.73
C GLU A 96 -5.06 -4.41 2.81
N ARG A 97 -4.61 -4.61 4.06
CA ARG A 97 -5.40 -4.52 5.29
C ARG A 97 -5.09 -3.25 6.10
N VAL A 98 -4.32 -2.32 5.53
CA VAL A 98 -3.97 -1.06 6.19
C VAL A 98 -5.12 -0.08 5.98
N ASN A 99 -5.60 0.50 7.08
CA ASN A 99 -6.92 1.10 7.23
C ASN A 99 -7.21 2.30 6.31
N ASP A 100 -6.17 2.98 5.81
CA ASP A 100 -6.34 4.24 5.08
C ASP A 100 -6.54 4.04 3.56
N ASP A 101 -6.04 2.94 2.97
CA ASP A 101 -6.14 2.63 1.52
C ASP A 101 -6.96 1.34 1.23
N ALA A 102 -7.76 0.90 2.21
CA ALA A 102 -8.59 -0.28 2.06
C ALA A 102 -9.56 -0.14 0.88
N MET A 103 -9.62 -1.18 0.03
CA MET A 103 -10.46 -1.26 -1.17
C MET A 103 -10.05 -0.39 -2.37
N MET A 104 -8.87 0.23 -2.36
CA MET A 104 -8.37 0.97 -3.52
C MET A 104 -8.28 0.08 -4.77
N LEU A 105 -8.80 0.60 -5.89
CA LEU A 105 -8.72 -0.05 -7.20
C LEU A 105 -7.45 0.32 -7.96
N VAL A 106 -6.83 -0.68 -8.59
CA VAL A 106 -5.78 -0.50 -9.58
C VAL A 106 -6.36 -0.73 -10.97
N PHE A 107 -6.23 0.25 -11.86
CA PHE A 107 -6.63 0.14 -13.26
C PHE A 107 -5.43 -0.16 -14.14
N VAL A 108 -5.56 -1.15 -15.03
CA VAL A 108 -4.52 -1.58 -15.97
C VAL A 108 -5.07 -1.52 -17.39
N CYS A 109 -4.39 -0.80 -18.28
CA CYS A 109 -4.80 -0.66 -19.67
C CYS A 109 -4.77 -2.01 -20.41
N CYS A 110 -5.87 -2.38 -21.08
CA CYS A 110 -5.98 -3.63 -21.84
C CYS A 110 -5.29 -3.60 -23.22
N ASN A 111 -4.68 -2.49 -23.63
CA ASN A 111 -4.04 -2.38 -24.93
C ASN A 111 -2.72 -3.19 -24.96
N GLN A 112 -2.53 -4.00 -25.99
CA GLN A 112 -1.33 -4.82 -26.14
C GLN A 112 -0.10 -3.92 -26.27
N GLY A 113 0.87 -4.08 -25.36
CA GLY A 113 2.10 -3.29 -25.34
C GLY A 113 2.04 -1.94 -24.62
N CYS A 114 0.88 -1.53 -24.08
CA CYS A 114 0.79 -0.29 -23.29
C CYS A 114 1.29 -0.49 -21.85
N GLY A 115 0.71 -1.47 -21.14
CA GLY A 115 1.09 -1.81 -19.76
C GLY A 115 0.93 -0.68 -18.74
N TYR A 116 0.28 0.43 -19.11
CA TYR A 116 0.06 1.55 -18.21
C TYR A 116 -0.98 1.20 -17.16
N TRP A 117 -0.66 1.51 -15.90
CA TRP A 117 -1.54 1.31 -14.77
C TRP A 117 -1.55 2.55 -13.87
N VAL A 118 -2.64 2.71 -13.14
CA VAL A 118 -2.85 3.82 -12.20
C VAL A 118 -3.71 3.35 -11.05
N LYS A 119 -3.48 3.90 -9.86
CA LYS A 119 -4.33 3.71 -8.69
C LYS A 119 -5.51 4.69 -8.72
N GLN A 120 -6.66 4.29 -8.21
CA GLN A 120 -7.76 5.21 -7.96
C GLN A 120 -7.35 6.23 -6.91
N SER A 121 -7.39 7.53 -7.24
CA SER A 121 -7.18 8.61 -6.28
C SER A 121 -8.53 9.10 -5.74
N TYR A 122 -8.68 9.17 -4.43
CA TYR A 122 -9.89 9.59 -3.73
C TYR A 122 -10.37 11.01 -4.08
N GLU A 123 -9.47 11.86 -4.57
CA GLU A 123 -9.75 13.29 -4.84
C GLU A 123 -10.57 13.53 -6.12
N GLU A 124 -10.65 12.57 -7.05
CA GLU A 124 -11.30 12.77 -8.36
C GLU A 124 -12.77 12.29 -8.42
N ASP A 125 -13.24 11.53 -7.42
CA ASP A 125 -14.56 10.90 -7.42
C ASP A 125 -15.63 11.60 -6.56
N MET A 126 -15.35 12.79 -6.00
CA MET A 126 -16.41 13.60 -5.39
C MET A 126 -17.38 14.06 -6.49
N PRO A 127 -18.65 13.63 -6.49
CA PRO A 127 -19.62 14.11 -7.46
C PRO A 127 -19.82 15.60 -7.20
N VAL A 128 -19.37 16.44 -8.13
CA VAL A 128 -19.80 17.83 -8.21
C VAL A 128 -21.30 17.79 -8.47
N PHE A 129 -22.10 17.88 -7.41
CA PHE A 129 -23.52 18.14 -7.52
C PHE A 129 -23.67 19.50 -8.18
N ASN A 130 -23.88 19.50 -9.50
CA ASN A 130 -24.22 20.67 -10.28
C ASN A 130 -25.56 21.21 -9.78
N THR A 131 -25.52 22.17 -8.86
CA THR A 131 -26.66 22.98 -8.45
C THR A 131 -27.00 23.97 -9.56
N SER A 132 -27.64 23.47 -10.61
CA SER A 132 -28.30 24.29 -11.63
C SER A 132 -29.69 23.77 -11.93
N VAL A 133 -30.56 23.81 -10.92
CA VAL A 133 -32.01 23.86 -11.11
C VAL A 133 -32.58 24.90 -10.15
N THR A 134 -32.85 26.08 -10.68
CA THR A 134 -33.75 27.07 -10.08
C THR A 134 -35.16 26.50 -10.07
N GLN A 135 -35.62 25.98 -8.93
CA GLN A 135 -37.05 25.87 -8.64
C GLN A 135 -37.31 26.43 -7.24
N ALA A 136 -38.30 27.33 -7.19
CA ALA A 136 -38.71 28.08 -6.01
C ALA A 136 -39.12 27.14 -4.85
N ALA A 137 -38.79 27.56 -3.63
CA ALA A 137 -39.15 26.86 -2.41
C ALA A 137 -40.68 26.81 -2.25
N THR A 138 -41.27 25.63 -2.41
CA THR A 138 -42.57 25.31 -1.82
C THR A 138 -42.36 24.50 -0.54
N HIS A 139 -42.93 25.03 0.54
CA HIS A 139 -43.08 24.52 1.90
C HIS A 139 -43.00 22.99 2.06
N VAL A 140 -42.09 22.52 2.92
CA VAL A 140 -42.03 21.13 3.41
C VAL A 140 -42.38 21.17 4.91
N GLU A 141 -43.37 20.38 5.32
CA GLU A 141 -43.78 20.23 6.72
C GLU A 141 -42.69 19.52 7.55
N PRO A 142 -42.51 19.86 8.83
CA PRO A 142 -41.55 19.16 9.68
C PRO A 142 -42.05 17.74 10.00
N GLY A 143 -41.22 16.75 9.71
CA GLY A 143 -41.40 15.36 10.16
C GLY A 143 -41.24 15.20 11.68
N PRO A 144 -41.67 14.06 12.25
CA PRO A 144 -41.79 13.90 13.69
C PRO A 144 -40.43 13.83 14.39
N THR A 145 -40.30 14.58 15.48
CA THR A 145 -39.22 14.45 16.46
C THR A 145 -39.33 13.11 17.19
N ILE A 146 -38.23 12.37 17.24
CA ILE A 146 -38.08 11.16 18.06
C ILE A 146 -37.66 11.63 19.45
N GLU A 147 -38.44 11.31 20.48
CA GLU A 147 -38.09 11.53 21.88
C GLU A 147 -37.18 10.38 22.36
N GLU A 148 -36.02 10.71 22.94
CA GLU A 148 -35.12 9.74 23.55
C GLU A 148 -35.68 9.31 24.91
N ASP A 149 -36.16 8.08 25.01
CA ASP A 149 -36.70 7.51 26.24
C ASP A 149 -35.55 7.02 27.14
N ALA A 150 -35.43 7.63 28.33
CA ALA A 150 -34.30 7.51 29.26
C ALA A 150 -34.34 6.24 30.15
N THR A 151 -34.84 5.12 29.64
CA THR A 151 -35.10 3.90 30.43
C THR A 151 -34.20 2.71 30.09
N ILE A 152 -33.28 2.83 29.13
CA ILE A 152 -32.40 1.72 28.70
C ILE A 152 -31.11 1.61 29.54
N VAL A 153 -30.77 2.63 30.33
CA VAL A 153 -29.50 2.69 31.07
C VAL A 153 -29.50 1.95 32.42
N ASP A 154 -30.66 1.67 33.01
CA ASP A 154 -30.74 0.99 34.31
C ASP A 154 -30.72 -0.55 34.22
N ASP A 155 -31.08 -1.15 33.07
CA ASP A 155 -31.14 -2.62 32.90
C ASP A 155 -29.77 -3.27 32.61
N MET A 156 -28.70 -2.50 32.38
CA MET A 156 -27.34 -3.03 32.17
C MET A 156 -26.49 -3.09 33.45
N ALA A 157 -26.95 -2.51 34.56
CA ALA A 157 -26.23 -2.52 35.83
C ALA A 157 -26.37 -3.85 36.61
N ASP A 158 -27.42 -4.63 36.35
CA ASP A 158 -27.68 -5.90 37.04
C ASP A 158 -27.02 -7.13 36.37
N LEU A 159 -26.27 -6.94 35.27
CA LEU A 159 -25.63 -8.05 34.52
C LEU A 159 -24.15 -8.27 34.87
N PHE A 160 -23.51 -7.33 35.57
CA PHE A 160 -22.15 -7.47 36.08
C PHE A 160 -22.20 -7.46 37.61
N GLY A 161 -22.58 -8.59 38.18
CA GLY A 161 -22.56 -8.79 39.63
C GLY A 161 -21.16 -8.53 40.20
N GLU A 162 -21.04 -7.41 40.92
CA GLU A 162 -19.95 -7.16 41.86
C GLU A 162 -20.42 -7.64 43.24
N GLU A 163 -19.79 -8.71 43.75
CA GLU A 163 -19.49 -8.84 45.19
C GLU A 163 -18.06 -8.33 45.44
#